data_AF-A0A239K4P5-F1
#
_entry.id   AF-A0A239K4P5-F1
#
_cell.length_a   1.000
_cell.length_b   1.000
_cell.length_c   1.000
_cell.angle_alpha   90.00
_cell.angle_beta   90.00
_cell.angle_gamma   90.00
#
_symmetry.space_group_name_H-M   'P 1'
#
loop_
_entity.id
_entity.type
_entity.pdbx_description
1 polymer ?
#
loop_
_entity_poly.entity_id
_entity_poly.type
_entity_poly.pdbx_seq_one_letter_code
_entity_poly.pdbx_strand_id
1 'polypeptide(L)' 'MKKIIMKLSAVIAGLALMITTMNVNTTCICLIHQPKLPKGAEKYRKF' A
#
# COMPACT_ATOMS: atom_id res chain seq x y z
N MET A 1 -1.44 -0.84 -34.91
CA MET A 1 -2.39 -0.25 -33.94
C MET A 1 -2.75 -1.19 -32.78
N LYS A 2 -3.32 -2.38 -33.01
CA LYS A 2 -3.71 -3.33 -31.94
C LYS A 2 -2.63 -3.63 -30.88
N LYS A 3 -1.37 -3.85 -31.30
CA LYS A 3 -0.25 -4.14 -30.39
C LYS A 3 0.11 -2.97 -29.47
N ILE A 4 -0.06 -1.73 -29.94
CA ILE A 4 0.20 -0.52 -29.15
C ILE A 4 -0.90 -0.35 -28.11
N ILE A 5 -2.16 -0.53 -28.51
CA ILE A 5 -3.32 -0.48 -27.61
C ILE A 5 -3.19 -1.52 -26.49
N MET A 6 -2.80 -2.77 -26.83
CA MET A 6 -2.60 -3.84 -25.84
C MET A 6 -1.46 -3.54 -24.84
N LYS A 7 -0.38 -2.89 -25.30
CA LYS A 7 0.70 -2.49 -24.39
C LYS A 7 0.25 -1.37 -23.45
N LEU A 8 -0.48 -0.39 -23.98
CA LEU A 8 -0.98 0.73 -23.19
C LEU A 8 -2.01 0.27 -22.14
N SER A 9 -2.92 -0.65 -22.51
CA SER A 9 -3.89 -1.21 -21.58
C SER A 9 -3.24 -2.00 -20.45
N ALA A 10 -2.17 -2.76 -20.74
CA ALA A 10 -1.40 -3.45 -19.71
C ALA A 10 -0.75 -2.49 -18.70
N VAL A 11 -0.19 -1.37 -19.19
CA VAL A 11 0.40 -0.33 -18.34
C VAL A 11 -0.67 0.35 -17.47
N ILE A 12 -1.80 0.71 -18.06
CA ILE A 12 -2.93 1.33 -17.34
C ILE A 12 -3.48 0.37 -16.27
N ALA A 13 -3.63 -0.91 -16.59
CA ALA A 13 -4.09 -1.91 -15.63
C ALA A 13 -3.12 -2.07 -14.44
N GLY A 14 -1.80 -2.11 -14.69
CA GLY A 14 -0.79 -2.14 -13.63
C GLY A 14 -0.81 -0.89 -12.76
N LEU A 15 -0.99 0.29 -13.37
CA LEU A 15 -1.11 1.55 -12.64
C LEU A 15 -2.39 1.60 -11.78
N ALA A 16 -3.51 1.13 -12.30
CA ALA A 16 -4.77 1.05 -11.56
C ALA A 16 -4.64 0.12 -10.34
N LEU A 17 -3.98 -1.02 -10.49
CA LEU A 17 -3.66 -1.92 -9.38
C LEU A 17 -2.81 -1.20 -8.32
N MET A 18 -1.72 -0.54 -8.73
CA MET A 18 -0.83 0.18 -7.84
C MET A 18 -1.58 1.27 -7.04
N ILE A 19 -2.34 2.14 -7.71
CA ILE A 19 -3.12 3.18 -7.06
C ILE A 19 -4.14 2.58 -6.07
N THR A 20 -4.81 1.49 -6.47
CA THR A 20 -5.78 0.81 -5.59
C THR A 20 -5.09 0.27 -4.33
N THR A 21 -3.94 -0.41 -4.49
CA THR A 21 -3.16 -0.91 -3.34
C THR A 21 -2.64 0.22 -2.44
N MET A 22 -2.27 1.38 -3.01
CA MET A 22 -1.86 2.53 -2.21
C MET A 22 -3.05 3.14 -1.47
N ASN A 23 -4.21 3.30 -2.10
CA ASN A 23 -5.39 3.91 -1.47
C ASN A 23 -5.87 3.08 -0.26
N VAL A 24 -5.98 1.75 -0.41
CA VAL A 24 -6.48 0.90 0.69
C VAL A 24 -5.53 0.89 1.88
N ASN A 25 -4.25 1.19 1.64
CA ASN A 25 -3.22 1.27 2.67
C ASN A 25 -2.96 2.71 3.16
N THR A 26 -3.45 3.75 2.47
CA THR A 26 -3.20 5.14 2.89
C THR A 26 -3.81 5.48 4.26
N THR A 27 -4.91 4.83 4.65
CA THR A 27 -5.48 4.95 6.01
C THR A 27 -4.52 4.47 7.09
N CYS A 28 -3.60 3.58 6.73
CA CYS A 28 -2.58 3.00 7.60
C CYS A 28 -1.17 3.55 7.31
N ILE A 29 -1.02 4.59 6.47
CA ILE A 29 0.31 5.11 6.09
C ILE A 29 1.10 5.59 7.31
N CYS A 30 0.40 6.09 8.33
CA CYS A 30 0.96 6.48 9.62
C CYS A 30 1.56 5.30 10.41
N LEU A 31 1.20 4.05 10.08
CA LEU A 31 1.74 2.83 10.67
C LEU A 31 3.02 2.36 9.95
N ILE A 32 3.17 2.68 8.66
CA ILE A 32 4.29 2.19 7.82
C ILE A 32 5.64 2.73 8.30
N HIS A 33 5.66 3.97 8.77
CA HIS A 33 6.86 4.63 9.30
C HIS A 33 6.88 4.71 10.83
N GLN A 34 6.10 3.88 11.53
CA GLN A 34 6.16 3.89 12.99
C GLN A 34 7.57 3.51 13.48
N PRO A 35 8.12 4.23 14.47
CA PRO A 35 9.31 3.79 15.15
C PRO A 35 9.04 2.44 15.82
N LYS A 36 10.11 1.69 16.12
CA LYS A 36 9.98 0.46 16.91
C LYS A 36 9.20 0.75 18.20
N LEU A 37 8.30 -0.16 18.57
CA LEU A 37 7.47 -0.03 19.76
C LEU A 37 8.35 0.29 20.98
N PRO A 38 8.03 1.33 21.77
CA PRO A 38 8.88 1.72 22.89
C PRO A 38 8.98 0.61 23.94
N LYS A 39 10.15 0.46 24.56
CA LYS A 39 10.38 -0.51 25.65
C LYS A 39 9.36 -0.27 26.77
N GLY A 40 8.72 -1.33 27.28
CA GLY A 40 7.70 -1.24 28.32
C GLY A 40 6.28 -0.96 27.84
N ALA A 41 6.04 -0.81 26.53
CA ALA A 41 4.68 -0.74 25.98
C ALA A 41 3.92 -2.07 26.08
N GLU A 42 4.61 -3.20 26.23
CA GLU A 42 3.99 -4.52 26.38
C GLU A 42 3.01 -4.61 27.56
N LYS A 43 3.22 -3.82 28.62
CA LYS A 43 2.35 -3.79 29.81
C LYS A 43 0.94 -3.24 29.53
N TYR A 44 0.76 -2.53 28.42
CA TYR A 44 -0.54 -2.03 27.97
C TYR A 44 -1.21 -2.97 26.95
N ARG A 45 -0.54 -4.07 26.57
CA ARG A 45 -1.15 -5.09 25.71
C ARG A 45 -2.24 -5.81 26.51
N LYS A 46 -3.40 -5.99 25.90
CA LYS A 46 -4.57 -6.60 26.53
C LYS A 46 -4.45 -8.11 26.78
N PHE A 47 -3.37 -8.74 26.28
CA PHE A 47 -3.11 -10.17 26.31
C PHE A 47 -1.69 -10.44 26.79
#